data_AF-A0A6N6T3Q6-F1
#
_entry.id   AF-A0A6N6T3Q6-F1
#
_cell.length_a   1.000
_cell.length_b   1.000
_cell.length_c   1.000
_cell.angle_alpha   90.00
_cell.angle_beta   90.00
_cell.angle_gamma   90.00
#
_symmetry.space_group_name_H-M   'P 1'
#
loop_
_entity.id
_entity.type
_entity.pdbx_description
1 polymer ?
#
loop_
_entity_poly.entity_id
_entity_poly.type
_entity_poly.pdbx_seq_one_letter_code
_entity_poly.pdbx_strand_id
1 'polypeptide(L)'
;MLTAAQLRAARALVGWSRDDLAARSGISAPTVRDFEVNGSDPKLGTVQKWRRALEAVGVEFIDEDDVKGPGVRLRQSSRRQDRKRR
;
A
#
# COMPACT_ATOMS: atom_id res chain seq x y z
N MET A 1 -11.09 -1.94 6.30
CA MET A 1 -10.26 -0.82 6.86
C MET A 1 -8.80 -1.10 6.52
N LEU A 2 -7.97 -0.07 6.33
CA LEU A 2 -6.54 -0.29 6.10
C LEU A 2 -5.82 -0.48 7.44
N THR A 3 -5.08 -1.58 7.59
CA THR A 3 -4.29 -1.84 8.80
C THR A 3 -2.84 -1.36 8.67
N ALA A 4 -2.19 -1.08 9.80
CA ALA A 4 -0.76 -0.77 9.85
C ALA A 4 0.12 -1.90 9.28
N ALA A 5 -0.31 -3.16 9.47
CA ALA A 5 0.37 -4.32 8.91
C ALA A 5 0.26 -4.36 7.37
N GLN A 6 -0.92 -4.11 6.81
CA GLN A 6 -1.12 -4.03 5.36
C GLN A 6 -0.30 -2.90 4.74
N LEU A 7 -0.20 -1.73 5.38
CA LEU A 7 0.59 -0.63 4.84
C LEU A 7 2.09 -0.97 4.78
N ARG A 8 2.62 -1.56 5.86
CA ARG A 8 4.02 -2.03 5.92
C ARG A 8 4.30 -3.09 4.85
N ALA A 9 3.41 -4.08 4.75
CA ALA A 9 3.54 -5.15 3.76
C ALA A 9 3.46 -4.61 2.33
N ALA A 10 2.53 -3.70 2.05
CA ALA A 10 2.38 -3.08 0.74
C ALA A 10 3.64 -2.33 0.31
N ARG A 11 4.23 -1.51 1.20
CA ARG A 11 5.51 -0.85 0.92
C ARG A 11 6.62 -1.86 0.63
N ALA A 12 6.72 -2.90 1.44
CA ALA A 12 7.75 -3.93 1.28
C ALA A 12 7.62 -4.65 -0.06
N LEU A 13 6.40 -4.94 -0.52
CA LEU A 13 6.14 -5.56 -1.83
C LEU A 13 6.67 -4.73 -3.01
N VAL A 14 6.69 -3.40 -2.88
CA VAL A 14 7.15 -2.48 -3.94
C VAL A 14 8.52 -1.86 -3.65
N GLY A 15 9.20 -2.31 -2.60
CA GLY A 15 10.53 -1.82 -2.21
C GLY A 15 10.58 -0.36 -1.77
N TRP A 16 9.46 0.21 -1.29
CA TRP A 16 9.40 1.62 -0.90
C TRP A 16 9.81 1.83 0.55
N SER A 17 10.57 2.89 0.80
CA SER A 17 10.76 3.45 2.14
C SER A 17 9.50 4.23 2.60
N ARG A 18 9.50 4.69 3.86
CA ARG A 18 8.43 5.59 4.37
C ARG A 18 8.41 6.91 3.62
N ASP A 19 9.58 7.41 3.24
CA ASP A 19 9.74 8.67 2.50
C ASP A 19 9.23 8.53 1.06
N ASP A 20 9.43 7.37 0.42
CA ASP A 20 8.86 7.09 -0.91
C ASP A 20 7.33 7.11 -0.88
N LEU A 21 6.72 6.45 0.10
CA LEU A 21 5.28 6.46 0.27
C LEU A 21 4.77 7.88 0.58
N ALA A 22 5.48 8.61 1.44
CA ALA A 22 5.15 9.98 1.78
C ALA A 22 5.12 10.87 0.53
N ALA A 23 6.19 10.84 -0.26
CA ALA A 23 6.32 11.60 -1.50
C ALA A 23 5.22 11.25 -2.52
N ARG A 24 4.90 9.96 -2.69
CA ARG A 24 3.92 9.50 -3.69
C ARG A 24 2.46 9.66 -3.27
N SER A 25 2.18 9.67 -1.96
CA SER A 25 0.82 9.86 -1.43
C SER A 25 0.51 11.31 -1.06
N GLY A 26 1.51 12.18 -0.98
CA GLY A 26 1.36 13.56 -0.50
C GLY A 26 1.00 13.62 1.00
N ILE A 27 1.46 12.63 1.77
CA ILE A 27 1.32 12.54 3.23
C ILE A 27 2.71 12.64 3.84
N SER A 28 2.85 13.27 5.00
CA SER A 28 4.18 13.42 5.62
C SER A 28 4.75 12.08 6.10
N ALA A 29 6.07 11.90 6.02
CA ALA A 29 6.75 10.71 6.52
C ALA A 29 6.53 10.45 8.03
N PRO A 30 6.46 11.47 8.91
CA PRO A 30 6.08 11.27 10.32
C PRO A 30 4.70 10.65 10.49
N THR A 31 3.71 11.06 9.68
CA THR A 31 2.36 10.47 9.72
C THR A 31 2.37 9.03 9.25
N VAL A 32 3.15 8.68 8.22
CA VAL A 32 3.34 7.29 7.79
C VAL A 32 3.95 6.46 8.92
N ARG A 33 5.03 6.96 9.54
CA ARG A 33 5.69 6.27 10.66
C ARG A 33 4.76 6.06 11.84
N ASP A 34 4.03 7.10 12.23
CA ASP A 34 3.10 7.05 13.36
C ASP A 34 2.01 5.99 13.15
N PHE A 35 1.40 5.97 11.95
CA PHE A 35 0.44 4.93 11.60
C PHE A 35 1.05 3.51 11.62
N GLU A 36 2.24 3.33 11.05
CA GLU A 36 2.87 2.01 10.98
C GLU A 36 3.28 1.43 12.35
N VAL A 37 3.65 2.30 13.31
CA VAL A 37 4.18 1.92 14.64
C VAL A 37 3.07 1.89 15.69
N ASN A 38 2.28 2.96 15.76
CA ASN A 38 1.30 3.16 16.83
C ASN A 38 -0.11 2.71 16.43
N GLY A 39 -0.35 2.45 15.14
CA GLY A 39 -1.69 2.12 14.65
C GLY A 39 -2.69 3.25 14.88
N SER A 40 -2.23 4.51 14.85
CA SER A 40 -3.11 5.68 14.98
C SER A 40 -4.26 5.61 13.97
N ASP A 41 -5.42 6.17 14.30
CA ASP A 41 -6.58 6.16 13.38
C ASP A 41 -6.44 7.31 12.36
N PRO A 42 -6.03 7.04 11.11
CA PRO A 42 -5.83 8.07 10.12
C PRO A 42 -7.18 8.56 9.58
N LYS A 43 -7.28 9.84 9.26
CA LYS A 43 -8.44 10.38 8.52
C LYS A 43 -8.66 9.55 7.24
N LEU A 44 -9.94 9.34 6.88
CA LEU A 44 -10.31 8.58 5.68
C LEU A 44 -9.56 9.05 4.41
N GLY A 45 -9.39 10.37 4.25
CA GLY A 45 -8.66 10.94 3.12
C GLY A 45 -7.17 10.53 3.07
N THR A 46 -6.53 10.34 4.21
CA THR A 46 -5.14 9.86 4.31
C THR A 46 -5.03 8.40 3.86
N VAL A 47 -5.93 7.55 4.34
CA VAL A 47 -6.02 6.13 3.94
C VAL A 47 -6.17 6.01 2.43
N GLN A 48 -7.07 6.80 1.85
CA GLN A 48 -7.33 6.78 0.41
C GLN A 48 -6.11 7.21 -0.40
N LYS A 49 -5.33 8.19 0.07
CA LYS A 49 -4.09 8.62 -0.57
C LYS A 49 -3.02 7.52 -0.56
N TRP A 50 -2.82 6.85 0.57
CA TRP A 50 -1.88 5.72 0.65
C TRP A 50 -2.30 4.56 -0.25
N ARG A 51 -3.57 4.17 -0.17
CA ARG A 51 -4.13 3.08 -0.97
C ARG A 51 -3.97 3.36 -2.46
N ARG A 52 -4.36 4.55 -2.93
CA ARG A 52 -4.20 4.96 -4.34
C ARG A 52 -2.74 4.97 -4.79
N ALA A 53 -1.83 5.49 -3.99
CA ALA A 53 -0.41 5.54 -4.34
C ALA A 53 0.19 4.14 -4.54
N LEU A 54 -0.15 3.19 -3.65
CA LEU A 54 0.34 1.82 -3.71
C LEU A 54 -0.38 1.00 -4.80
N GLU A 55 -1.68 1.19 -4.97
CA GLU A 55 -2.45 0.54 -6.05
C GLU A 55 -2.00 0.99 -7.44
N ALA A 56 -1.55 2.25 -7.58
CA ALA A 56 -1.01 2.78 -8.83
C ALA A 56 0.27 2.06 -9.30
N VAL A 57 1.02 1.43 -8.39
CA VAL A 57 2.20 0.62 -8.72
C VAL A 57 1.94 -0.89 -8.62
N GLY A 58 0.68 -1.28 -8.61
CA GLY A 58 0.28 -2.68 -8.75
C GLY A 58 0.05 -3.42 -7.44
N VAL A 59 0.03 -2.75 -6.29
CA VAL A 59 -0.46 -3.38 -5.05
C VAL A 59 -1.97 -3.55 -5.13
N GLU A 60 -2.48 -4.63 -4.54
CA GLU A 60 -3.89 -4.85 -4.31
C GLU A 60 -4.08 -5.22 -2.84
N PHE A 61 -4.94 -4.48 -2.15
CA PHE A 61 -5.30 -4.76 -0.76
C PHE A 61 -6.47 -5.73 -0.72
N ILE A 62 -6.34 -6.71 0.15
CA ILE A 62 -7.35 -7.73 0.41
C ILE A 62 -7.91 -7.42 1.78
N ASP A 63 -9.21 -7.11 1.85
CA ASP A 63 -9.90 -6.95 3.12
C ASP A 63 -10.07 -8.32 3.80
N GLU A 64 -10.30 -8.31 5.11
CA GLU A 64 -10.61 -9.53 5.85
C GLU A 64 -11.96 -10.13 5.42
N ASP A 65 -12.05 -11.45 5.47
CA ASP A 65 -13.27 -12.22 5.26
C ASP A 65 -13.52 -13.15 6.47
N ASP A 66 -14.61 -13.91 6.43
CA ASP A 66 -15.02 -14.79 7.54
C ASP A 66 -14.00 -15.90 7.88
N VAL A 67 -13.04 -16.16 6.99
CA VAL A 67 -12.08 -17.27 7.06
C VAL A 67 -10.62 -16.79 7.13
N LYS A 68 -10.33 -15.56 6.67
CA LYS A 68 -8.99 -15.02 6.46
C LYS A 68 -8.89 -13.58 6.90
N GLY A 69 -7.78 -13.26 7.56
CA GLY A 69 -7.44 -11.88 7.92
C GLY A 69 -7.04 -11.00 6.72
N PRO A 70 -6.84 -9.70 6.96
CA PRO A 70 -6.53 -8.74 5.91
C PRO A 70 -5.13 -8.97 5.32
N GLY A 71 -4.97 -8.69 4.03
CA GLY A 71 -3.73 -8.97 3.30
C GLY A 71 -3.41 -7.96 2.20
N VAL A 72 -2.29 -8.19 1.52
CA VAL A 72 -1.86 -7.45 0.33
C VAL A 72 -1.22 -8.41 -0.67
N ARG A 73 -1.40 -8.13 -1.96
CA ARG A 73 -0.73 -8.87 -3.05
C ARG A 73 -0.30 -7.91 -4.15
N LEU A 74 0.58 -8.38 -5.02
CA LEU A 74 0.83 -7.72 -6.29
C LEU A 74 -0.20 -8.21 -7.30
N ARG A 75 -0.75 -7.28 -8.09
CA ARG A 75 -1.52 -7.61 -9.28
C ARG A 75 -0.64 -8.45 -10.20
N GLN A 76 -1.23 -9.46 -10.84
CA GLN A 76 -0.50 -10.24 -11.82
C GLN A 76 0.03 -9.27 -12.88
N SER A 77 1.36 -9.17 -12.97
CA SER A 77 1.98 -8.67 -14.16
C SER A 77 1.55 -9.64 -15.25
N SER A 78 0.64 -9.19 -16.11
CA SER A 78 0.34 -9.98 -17.30
C SER A 78 1.70 -10.33 -17.90
N ARG A 79 1.94 -11.61 -18.19
CA ARG A 79 3.06 -12.10 -19.02
C ARG A 79 3.05 -11.46 -20.43
N ARG A 80 2.49 -10.25 -20.64
CA ARG A 80 2.01 -9.71 -21.92
C ARG A 80 2.36 -8.24 -22.21
N GLN A 81 2.82 -7.39 -21.28
CA GLN A 81 3.14 -5.99 -21.66
C GLN A 81 4.58 -5.74 -22.14
N ASP A 82 5.56 -6.60 -21.80
CA ASP A 82 6.96 -6.42 -22.25
C ASP A 82 7.38 -7.27 -23.45
N ARG A 83 6.62 -8.30 -23.82
CA ARG A 83 6.94 -9.13 -25.01
C ARG A 83 6.61 -8.45 -26.35
N LYS A 84 6.06 -7.23 -26.35
CA LYS A 84 5.69 -6.44 -27.54
C LYS A 84 6.57 -5.20 -27.79
N ARG A 85 7.64 -5.01 -27.02
CA ARG A 85 8.65 -3.95 -27.21
C ARG A 85 10.06 -4.52 -27.51
N ARG A 86 10.13 -5.66 -28.19
CA ARG A 86 11.35 -6.20 -28.80
C ARG A 86 11.05 -6.73 -30.18
#